data_AF-A0A2S4RYA8-F1
#
_entry.id   AF-A0A2S4RYA8-F1
#
_cell.length_a   1.000
_cell.length_b   1.000
_cell.length_c   1.000
_cell.angle_alpha   90.00
_cell.angle_beta   90.00
_cell.angle_gamma   90.00
#
_symmetry.space_group_name_H-M   'P 1'
#
loop_
_entity.id
_entity.type
_entity.pdbx_description
1 polymer ?
#
loop_
_entity_poly.entity_id
_entity_poly.type
_entity_poly.pdbx_seq_one_letter_code
_entity_poly.pdbx_strand_id
1 'polypeptide(L)'
;MVTDDEVIAWYSERFNKPALFTKKRWPVSINTSLSTGKYVWASETGADIMNEYFERFDVDRAEFDFYRYWPQETFFLYALFTCGGDDNEPEPLTLKMLADSAKAGIWLYG
;
A
#
# COMPACT_ATOMS: atom_id res chain seq x y z
N MET A 1 -17.72 3.14 -12.22
CA MET A 1 -16.96 1.90 -11.98
C MET A 1 -15.51 2.31 -11.84
N VAL A 2 -14.89 2.04 -10.69
CA VAL A 2 -13.47 2.33 -10.48
C VAL A 2 -12.62 1.40 -11.36
N THR A 3 -11.63 1.96 -12.04
CA THR A 3 -10.67 1.21 -12.88
C THR A 3 -9.30 1.11 -12.22
N ASP A 4 -8.51 0.12 -12.65
CA ASP A 4 -7.14 -0.07 -12.18
C ASP A 4 -6.28 1.18 -12.42
N ASP A 5 -6.47 1.83 -13.57
CA ASP A 5 -5.74 3.04 -13.97
C ASP A 5 -6.09 4.23 -13.06
N GLU A 6 -7.35 4.36 -12.64
CA GLU A 6 -7.77 5.40 -11.69
C GLU A 6 -7.08 5.28 -10.33
N VAL A 7 -6.96 4.06 -9.79
CA VAL A 7 -6.25 3.81 -8.52
C VAL A 7 -4.76 4.09 -8.67
N ILE A 8 -4.14 3.63 -9.76
CA ILE A 8 -2.72 3.89 -10.05
C ILE A 8 -2.45 5.38 -10.20
N ALA A 9 -3.32 6.10 -10.91
CA ALA A 9 -3.20 7.53 -11.16
C ALA A 9 -3.33 8.33 -9.86
N TRP A 10 -4.36 8.03 -9.05
CA TRP A 10 -4.54 8.64 -7.73
C TRP A 10 -3.32 8.44 -6.83
N TYR A 11 -2.89 7.19 -6.67
CA TYR A 11 -1.74 6.86 -5.83
C TYR A 11 -0.47 7.56 -6.35
N SER A 12 -0.30 7.60 -7.67
CA SER A 12 0.88 8.23 -8.27
C SER A 12 0.92 9.75 -8.07
N GLU A 13 -0.23 10.42 -8.12
CA GLU A 13 -0.34 11.86 -7.93
C GLU A 13 -0.16 12.28 -6.47
N ARG A 14 -0.72 11.50 -5.54
CA ARG A 14 -0.72 11.81 -4.11
C ARG A 14 0.57 11.40 -3.42
N PHE A 15 1.04 10.18 -3.67
CA PHE A 15 2.09 9.54 -2.88
C PHE A 15 3.38 9.28 -3.66
N ASN A 16 3.33 9.03 -4.99
CA ASN A 16 4.52 8.87 -5.83
C ASN A 16 4.96 10.18 -6.52
N LYS A 17 5.00 11.28 -5.75
CA LYS A 17 5.40 12.59 -6.30
C LYS A 17 6.84 12.54 -6.80
N PRO A 18 7.13 13.15 -7.96
CA PRO A 18 8.49 13.18 -8.50
C PRO A 18 9.43 13.89 -7.52
N ALA A 19 10.61 13.32 -7.30
CA ALA A 19 11.62 13.97 -6.48
C ALA A 19 11.93 15.37 -7.04
N LEU A 20 11.98 16.36 -6.14
CA LEU A 20 12.04 17.80 -6.45
C LEU A 20 13.13 18.16 -7.48
N PHE A 21 14.25 17.43 -7.43
CA PHE A 21 15.43 17.69 -8.26
C PHE A 21 15.58 16.76 -9.47
N THR A 22 15.19 15.49 -9.37
CA THR A 22 15.44 14.51 -10.44
C THR A 22 14.25 14.24 -11.34
N LYS A 23 13.05 14.77 -11.03
CA LYS A 23 11.78 14.49 -11.73
C LYS A 23 11.47 12.99 -11.94
N LYS A 24 12.27 12.09 -11.35
CA LYS A 24 12.09 10.66 -11.47
C LYS A 24 10.95 10.25 -10.57
N ARG A 25 10.01 9.49 -11.15
CA ARG A 25 8.98 8.76 -10.43
C ARG A 25 9.39 7.29 -10.35
N TRP A 26 9.01 6.63 -9.28
CA TRP A 26 9.16 5.18 -9.22
C TRP A 26 8.19 4.55 -10.23
N PRO A 27 8.59 3.49 -10.94
CA PRO A 27 7.68 2.75 -11.79
C PRO A 27 6.63 2.07 -10.92
N VAL A 28 5.38 2.50 -11.07
CA VAL A 28 4.22 1.95 -10.35
C VAL A 28 3.38 1.14 -11.33
N SER A 29 2.94 -0.02 -10.90
CA SER A 29 2.05 -0.93 -11.65
C SER A 29 0.97 -1.45 -10.72
N ILE A 30 -0.07 -2.07 -11.27
CA ILE A 30 -1.15 -2.65 -10.46
C ILE A 30 -0.65 -3.72 -9.46
N ASN A 31 0.47 -4.38 -9.78
CA ASN A 31 1.07 -5.41 -8.91
C ASN A 31 2.08 -4.84 -7.91
N THR A 32 2.25 -3.51 -7.86
CA THR A 32 3.16 -2.86 -6.90
C THR A 32 2.60 -3.03 -5.49
N SER A 33 3.43 -3.57 -4.60
CA SER A 33 3.17 -3.70 -3.16
C SER A 33 3.60 -2.44 -2.41
N LEU A 34 2.81 -2.05 -1.42
CA LEU A 34 3.02 -0.89 -0.55
C LEU A 34 3.74 -1.29 0.76
N SER A 35 3.50 -2.52 1.24
CA SER A 35 4.05 -3.04 2.50
C SER A 35 5.28 -3.93 2.30
N THR A 36 5.50 -4.47 1.10
CA THR A 36 6.58 -5.45 0.84
C THR A 36 7.35 -5.17 -0.46
N GLY A 37 8.53 -5.78 -0.59
CA GLY A 37 9.37 -5.69 -1.80
C GLY A 37 10.40 -4.57 -1.75
N LYS A 38 10.72 -3.99 -2.92
CA LYS A 38 11.86 -3.05 -3.08
C LYS A 38 11.54 -1.61 -2.66
N TYR A 39 10.27 -1.24 -2.66
CA TYR A 39 9.79 0.12 -2.42
C TYR A 39 8.66 0.08 -1.40
N VAL A 40 9.03 -0.02 -0.13
CA VAL A 40 8.10 -0.16 1.00
C VAL A 40 7.85 1.20 1.63
N TRP A 41 6.59 1.48 1.96
CA TRP A 41 6.22 2.64 2.76
C TRP A 41 6.34 2.36 4.25
N ALA A 42 6.74 3.38 5.00
CA ALA A 42 6.61 3.38 6.45
C ALA A 42 5.14 3.20 6.83
N SER A 43 4.87 2.51 7.95
CA SER A 43 3.53 2.24 8.44
C SER A 43 2.71 3.52 8.64
N GLU A 44 3.32 4.62 9.09
CA GLU A 44 2.67 5.92 9.19
C GLU A 44 2.13 6.40 7.83
N THR A 45 2.93 6.31 6.77
CA THR A 45 2.51 6.67 5.41
C THR A 45 1.52 5.65 4.84
N GLY A 46 1.69 4.37 5.15
CA GLY A 46 0.75 3.30 4.78
C GLY A 46 -0.65 3.55 5.36
N ALA A 47 -0.72 3.97 6.62
CA ALA A 47 -1.98 4.31 7.27
C ALA A 47 -2.66 5.53 6.62
N ASP A 48 -1.89 6.56 6.26
CA ASP A 48 -2.39 7.73 5.54
C ASP A 48 -2.93 7.37 4.14
N ILE A 49 -2.18 6.53 3.39
CA ILE A 49 -2.61 6.01 2.09
C ILE A 49 -3.94 5.26 2.21
N MET A 50 -4.05 4.35 3.19
CA MET A 50 -5.25 3.53 3.35
C MET A 50 -6.44 4.34 3.82
N ASN A 51 -6.24 5.31 4.71
CA ASN A 51 -7.32 6.20 5.15
C ASN A 51 -7.87 7.03 3.99
N GLU A 52 -7.00 7.70 3.22
CA GLU A 52 -7.43 8.48 2.05
C GLU A 52 -8.05 7.58 0.97
N TYR A 53 -7.57 6.34 0.82
CA TYR A 53 -8.16 5.35 -0.09
C TYR A 53 -9.62 5.02 0.28
N PHE A 54 -9.89 4.67 1.54
CA PHE A 54 -11.23 4.30 1.98
C PHE A 54 -12.21 5.47 1.82
N GLU A 55 -11.78 6.69 2.16
CA GLU A 55 -12.58 7.90 1.99
C GLU A 55 -12.82 8.25 0.51
N ARG A 56 -11.79 8.14 -0.34
CA ARG A 56 -11.88 8.56 -1.75
C ARG A 56 -12.71 7.62 -2.60
N PHE A 57 -12.58 6.32 -2.38
CA PHE A 57 -13.23 5.30 -3.21
C PHE A 57 -14.51 4.74 -2.58
N ASP A 58 -14.94 5.28 -1.43
CA ASP A 58 -16.15 4.84 -0.70
C ASP A 58 -16.12 3.33 -0.45
N VAL A 59 -15.00 2.86 0.10
CA VAL A 59 -14.76 1.43 0.36
C VAL A 59 -15.00 1.13 1.83
N ASP A 60 -15.89 0.18 2.10
CA ASP A 60 -16.16 -0.28 3.45
C ASP A 60 -14.92 -0.99 4.04
N ARG A 61 -14.48 -0.50 5.21
CA ARG A 61 -13.29 -0.96 5.92
C ARG A 61 -13.55 -2.08 6.94
N ALA A 62 -14.77 -2.63 7.03
CA ALA A 62 -15.19 -3.48 8.15
C ALA A 62 -14.29 -4.71 8.38
N GLU A 63 -13.69 -5.26 7.32
CA GLU A 63 -12.78 -6.41 7.40
C GLU A 63 -11.30 -6.03 7.21
N PHE A 64 -10.95 -4.73 7.18
CA PHE A 64 -9.57 -4.32 6.99
C PHE A 64 -8.77 -4.38 8.30
N ASP A 65 -7.77 -5.26 8.35
CA ASP A 65 -6.76 -5.27 9.40
C ASP A 65 -5.43 -4.69 8.90
N PHE A 66 -5.02 -3.56 9.47
CA PHE A 66 -3.78 -2.87 9.08
C PHE A 66 -2.52 -3.65 9.47
N TYR A 67 -2.55 -4.34 10.61
CA TYR A 67 -1.37 -4.99 11.19
C TYR A 67 -0.98 -6.27 10.44
N ARG A 68 -1.90 -6.86 9.67
CA ARG A 68 -1.58 -7.91 8.68
C ARG A 68 -0.57 -7.47 7.63
N TYR A 69 -0.65 -6.20 7.21
CA TYR A 69 0.23 -5.62 6.21
C TYR A 69 1.43 -4.89 6.83
N TRP A 70 1.24 -4.28 8.00
CA TRP A 70 2.29 -3.60 8.77
C TRP A 70 2.28 -4.06 10.23
N PRO A 71 2.93 -5.18 10.57
CA PRO A 71 2.97 -5.69 11.94
C PRO A 71 3.58 -4.67 12.91
N GLN A 72 3.07 -4.66 14.14
CA GLN A 72 3.26 -3.60 15.14
C GLN A 72 4.71 -3.40 15.60
N GLU A 73 5.64 -4.28 15.21
CA GLU A 73 7.04 -4.21 15.59
C GLU A 73 7.95 -4.47 14.38
N THR A 74 8.62 -3.41 13.93
CA THR A 74 10.09 -3.33 13.75
C THR A 74 10.46 -2.01 13.08
N PHE A 75 10.07 -0.90 13.73
CA PHE A 75 10.53 0.42 13.35
C PHE A 75 12.06 0.49 13.52
N PHE A 76 12.74 0.98 12.49
CA PHE A 76 14.19 1.13 12.31
C PHE A 76 15.07 -0.12 12.12
N LEU A 77 14.75 -1.30 12.66
CA LEU A 77 15.71 -2.43 12.64
C LEU A 77 15.46 -3.49 11.54
N TYR A 78 14.21 -3.69 11.06
CA TYR A 78 13.94 -4.71 10.02
C TYR A 78 14.55 -4.38 8.65
N ALA A 79 14.55 -3.09 8.27
CA ALA A 79 15.18 -2.63 7.04
C ALA A 79 16.71 -2.81 7.05
N LEU A 80 17.32 -2.95 8.24
CA LEU A 80 18.77 -3.17 8.41
C LEU A 80 19.13 -4.65 8.62
N PHE A 81 18.19 -5.50 9.09
CA PHE A 81 18.48 -6.87 9.54
C PHE A 81 17.72 -8.02 8.86
N THR A 82 16.83 -7.79 7.89
CA THR A 82 16.14 -8.90 7.19
C THR A 82 16.95 -9.57 6.09
N CYS A 83 18.11 -10.09 6.49
CA CYS A 83 18.65 -11.32 5.93
C CYS A 83 18.40 -12.43 6.96
N GLY A 84 17.28 -13.14 6.84
CA GLY A 84 17.12 -14.47 7.42
C GLY A 84 16.14 -14.60 8.59
N GLY A 85 15.15 -15.48 8.41
CA GLY A 85 14.64 -16.35 9.46
C GLY A 85 13.23 -16.06 9.99
N ASP A 86 12.28 -16.86 9.49
CA ASP A 86 11.04 -17.39 10.11
C ASP A 86 9.88 -16.49 10.61
N ASP A 87 8.72 -16.81 10.00
CA ASP A 87 7.34 -16.94 10.51
C ASP A 87 6.36 -15.76 10.62
N ASN A 88 6.74 -14.50 10.38
CA ASN A 88 5.74 -13.42 10.25
C ASN A 88 6.08 -12.44 9.14
N GLU A 89 6.20 -12.95 7.92
CA GLU A 89 6.40 -12.09 6.76
C GLU A 89 5.09 -11.32 6.49
N PRO A 90 5.11 -9.97 6.46
CA PRO A 90 3.91 -9.17 6.26
C PRO A 90 3.23 -9.53 4.94
N GLU A 91 1.90 -9.58 4.93
CA GLU A 91 1.17 -9.82 3.70
C GLU A 91 1.40 -8.64 2.72
N PRO A 92 1.58 -8.93 1.42
CA PRO A 92 1.76 -7.88 0.43
C PRO A 92 0.46 -7.12 0.21
N LEU A 93 0.43 -5.83 0.55
CA LEU A 93 -0.67 -4.95 0.21
C LEU A 93 -0.43 -4.32 -1.15
N THR A 94 -1.11 -4.80 -2.19
CA THR A 94 -0.89 -4.37 -3.58
C THR A 94 -1.94 -3.39 -4.09
N LEU A 95 -1.58 -2.54 -5.05
CA LEU A 95 -2.54 -1.66 -5.73
C LEU A 95 -3.69 -2.43 -6.40
N LYS A 96 -3.46 -3.69 -6.78
CA LYS A 96 -4.49 -4.61 -7.27
C LYS A 96 -5.58 -4.84 -6.23
N MET A 97 -5.20 -5.09 -4.97
CA MET A 97 -6.16 -5.29 -3.88
C MET A 97 -6.99 -4.04 -3.64
N LEU A 98 -6.37 -2.86 -3.75
CA LEU A 98 -7.07 -1.58 -3.68
C LEU A 98 -8.04 -1.42 -4.86
N ALA A 99 -7.64 -1.75 -6.08
CA ALA A 99 -8.52 -1.65 -7.25
C ALA A 99 -9.70 -2.63 -7.20
N ASP A 100 -9.46 -3.88 -6.82
CA ASP A 100 -10.51 -4.89 -6.74
C ASP A 100 -11.50 -4.58 -5.60
N SER A 101 -11.01 -4.10 -4.44
CA SER A 101 -11.87 -3.65 -3.34
C SER A 101 -12.64 -2.36 -3.68
N ALA A 102 -12.04 -1.43 -4.42
CA ALA A 102 -12.71 -0.20 -4.87
C ALA A 102 -13.80 -0.46 -5.90
N LYS A 103 -13.65 -1.49 -6.74
CA LYS A 103 -14.72 -1.95 -7.64
C LYS A 103 -15.89 -2.57 -6.88
N ALA A 104 -15.60 -3.28 -5.79
CA ALA A 104 -16.59 -3.95 -4.96
C ALA A 104 -17.29 -3.01 -3.96
N GLY A 105 -16.64 -1.90 -3.59
CA GLY A 105 -17.11 -0.98 -2.54
C GLY A 105 -16.91 -1.53 -1.12
N ILE A 106 -16.20 -2.65 -0.97
CA ILE A 106 -15.90 -3.31 0.30
C ILE A 106 -14.47 -3.84 0.25
N TRP A 107 -13.80 -3.91 1.40
CA TRP A 107 -12.51 -4.59 1.50
C TRP A 107 -12.66 -6.10 1.26
N LEU A 108 -11.96 -6.65 0.26
CA LEU A 108 -12.08 -8.07 -0.13
C LEU A 108 -11.03 -9.00 0.50
N TYR A 109 -10.08 -8.45 1.24
CA TYR A 109 -8.86 -9.16 1.66
C TYR A 109 -8.69 -9.15 3.19
N GLY A 110 -9.80 -9.31 3.90
CA GLY A 110 -9.87 -9.31 5.36
C GLY A 110 -9.53 -10.63 6.01
#